data_AF-A0A2V9QE45-F1
#
_entry.id   AF-A0A2V9QE45-F1
#
_cell.length_a   1.000
_cell.length_b   1.000
_cell.length_c   1.000
_cell.angle_alpha   90.00
_cell.angle_beta   90.00
_cell.angle_gamma   90.00
#
_symmetry.space_group_name_H-M   'P 1'
#
loop_
_entity.id
_entity.type
_entity.pdbx_description
1 polymer ?
#
loop_
_entity_poly.entity_id
_entity_poly.type
_entity_poly.pdbx_seq_one_letter_code
_entity_poly.pdbx_strand_id
1 'polypeptide(L)'
;MRLDPDGHAGELAFLTLTEMGFETSGKCADQREEGFRAVIAQGQEYVRRRPGSVIEPDLHFLMAQAYGDIVHLAAGDEYGESGRAKYQPEAASARTRAIEQFRIAFGSANNTRQAREAWPDAWRLVAGLPPSKTHFLCFYD
;
A
#
# COMPACT_ATOMS: atom_id res chain seq x y z
N MET A 1 -7.45 -18.95 -27.54
CA MET A 1 -7.54 -17.60 -26.94
C MET A 1 -6.37 -17.47 -25.99
N ARG A 2 -5.40 -16.59 -26.26
CA ARG A 2 -4.22 -16.41 -25.41
C ARG A 2 -4.53 -15.19 -24.55
N LEU A 3 -4.58 -15.36 -23.22
CA LEU A 3 -4.76 -14.23 -22.32
C LEU A 3 -3.52 -13.33 -22.47
N ASP A 4 -3.76 -12.05 -22.72
CA ASP A 4 -2.73 -11.03 -22.73
C ASP A 4 -2.54 -10.55 -21.27
N PRO A 5 -1.46 -10.94 -20.59
CA PRO A 5 -1.19 -10.50 -19.22
C PRO A 5 -0.96 -8.98 -19.12
N ASP A 6 -0.75 -8.31 -20.26
CA ASP A 6 -0.51 -6.88 -20.34
C ASP A 6 -1.76 -6.11 -20.80
N GLY A 7 -2.84 -6.82 -21.15
CA GLY A 7 -4.12 -6.23 -21.49
C GLY A 7 -4.95 -5.91 -20.25
N HIS A 8 -6.12 -5.32 -20.46
CA HIS A 8 -7.01 -4.84 -19.40
C HIS A 8 -7.33 -5.89 -18.32
N ALA A 9 -7.48 -7.16 -18.70
CA ALA A 9 -7.71 -8.25 -17.75
C ALA A 9 -6.50 -8.50 -16.82
N GLY A 10 -5.29 -8.36 -17.35
CA GLY A 10 -4.05 -8.46 -16.58
C GLY A 10 -3.86 -7.28 -15.63
N GLU A 11 -4.18 -6.05 -16.07
CA GLU A 11 -4.16 -4.86 -15.21
C GLU A 11 -5.14 -5.03 -14.03
N LEU A 12 -6.39 -5.42 -14.31
CA LEU A 12 -7.39 -5.61 -13.27
C LEU A 12 -6.99 -6.73 -12.29
N ALA A 13 -6.48 -7.85 -12.81
CA ALA A 13 -5.98 -8.94 -11.96
C ALA A 13 -4.82 -8.49 -11.07
N PHE A 14 -3.89 -7.70 -11.59
CA PHE A 14 -2.79 -7.15 -10.81
C PHE A 14 -3.27 -6.18 -9.73
N LEU A 15 -4.20 -5.28 -10.07
CA LEU A 15 -4.80 -4.35 -9.12
C LEU A 15 -5.48 -5.10 -7.98
N THR A 16 -6.30 -6.11 -8.29
CA THR A 16 -6.97 -6.95 -7.29
C THR A 16 -5.97 -7.69 -6.39
N LEU A 17 -4.91 -8.26 -6.95
CA LEU A 17 -3.86 -8.90 -6.13
C LEU A 17 -3.16 -7.88 -5.22
N THR A 18 -2.96 -6.65 -5.68
CA THR A 18 -2.35 -5.58 -4.90
C THR A 18 -3.28 -5.14 -3.76
N GLU A 19 -4.58 -5.01 -4.00
CA GLU A 19 -5.60 -4.73 -2.97
C GLU A 19 -5.62 -5.80 -1.86
N MET A 20 -5.29 -7.05 -2.20
CA MET A 20 -5.20 -8.16 -1.26
C MET A 20 -3.83 -8.26 -0.56
N GLY A 21 -2.90 -7.34 -0.81
CA GLY A 21 -1.54 -7.45 -0.27
C GLY A 21 -0.75 -8.64 -0.85
N PHE A 22 -1.14 -9.14 -2.02
CA PHE A 22 -0.66 -10.39 -2.64
C PHE A 22 -0.91 -11.66 -1.82
N GLU A 23 -1.79 -11.60 -0.82
CA GLU A 23 -2.20 -12.77 -0.06
C GLU A 23 -3.41 -13.44 -0.72
N THR A 24 -3.29 -14.71 -1.08
CA THR A 24 -4.31 -15.43 -1.87
C THR A 24 -4.78 -16.75 -1.24
N SER A 25 -4.12 -17.23 -0.19
CA SER A 25 -4.55 -18.39 0.59
C SER A 25 -5.65 -18.05 1.60
N GLY A 26 -5.75 -16.78 2.00
CA GLY A 26 -6.68 -16.31 3.02
C GLY A 26 -6.26 -16.68 4.44
N LYS A 27 -5.01 -17.07 4.66
CA LYS A 27 -4.46 -17.42 5.97
C LYS A 27 -3.16 -16.68 6.23
N CYS A 28 -3.09 -15.99 7.37
CA CYS A 28 -1.87 -15.26 7.77
C CYS A 28 -0.65 -16.20 7.96
N ALA A 29 -0.88 -17.47 8.32
CA ALA A 29 0.15 -18.49 8.44
C ALA A 29 0.92 -18.77 7.13
N ASP A 30 0.24 -18.57 6.00
CA ASP A 30 0.77 -18.91 4.69
C ASP A 30 1.41 -17.69 3.99
N GLN A 31 1.30 -16.49 4.59
CA GLN A 31 2.00 -15.29 4.13
C GLN A 31 3.51 -15.47 4.28
N ARG A 32 4.20 -15.58 3.15
CA ARG A 32 5.67 -15.67 3.10
C ARG A 32 6.35 -14.34 3.42
N GLU A 33 5.67 -13.23 3.16
CA GLU A 33 6.14 -11.87 3.38
C GLU A 33 4.97 -11.01 3.87
N GLU A 34 5.28 -9.93 4.58
CA GLU A 34 4.31 -8.91 4.99
C GLU A 34 3.65 -8.27 3.76
N GLY A 35 2.30 -8.25 3.73
CA GLY A 35 1.54 -7.81 2.57
C GLY A 35 1.93 -6.40 2.09
N PHE A 36 2.17 -5.46 2.99
CA PHE A 36 2.61 -4.11 2.63
C PHE A 36 3.98 -4.10 1.92
N ARG A 37 4.91 -5.00 2.25
CA ARG A 37 6.20 -5.07 1.54
C ARG A 37 6.03 -5.62 0.13
N ALA A 38 5.17 -6.64 -0.04
CA ALA A 38 4.82 -7.15 -1.35
C ALA A 38 4.16 -6.08 -2.23
N VAL A 39 3.22 -5.30 -1.69
CA VAL A 39 2.57 -4.18 -2.39
C VAL A 39 3.59 -3.13 -2.83
N ILE A 40 4.50 -2.73 -1.95
CA ILE A 40 5.54 -1.75 -2.29
C ILE A 40 6.44 -2.30 -3.42
N ALA A 41 6.94 -3.52 -3.27
CA ALA A 41 7.90 -4.10 -4.23
C ALA A 41 7.25 -4.32 -5.61
N GLN A 42 6.08 -4.96 -5.66
CA GLN A 42 5.39 -5.27 -6.91
C GLN A 42 4.82 -4.00 -7.56
N GLY A 43 4.27 -3.07 -6.77
CA GLY A 43 3.73 -1.81 -7.28
C GLY A 43 4.81 -0.94 -7.93
N GLN A 44 5.98 -0.80 -7.28
CA GLN A 44 7.11 -0.07 -7.85
C GLN A 44 7.60 -0.70 -9.15
N GLU A 45 7.68 -2.02 -9.19
CA GLU A 45 8.07 -2.74 -10.40
C GLU A 45 7.08 -2.54 -11.53
N TYR A 46 5.78 -2.60 -11.22
CA TYR A 46 4.71 -2.43 -12.19
C TYR A 46 4.76 -1.04 -12.83
N VAL A 47 4.77 0.02 -12.02
CA VAL A 47 4.81 1.41 -12.52
C VAL A 47 6.06 1.66 -13.36
N ARG A 48 7.21 1.07 -12.97
CA ARG A 48 8.45 1.16 -13.75
C ARG A 48 8.36 0.50 -15.13
N ARG A 49 7.68 -0.65 -15.23
CA ARG A 49 7.54 -1.41 -16.49
C ARG A 49 6.38 -0.93 -17.36
N ARG A 50 5.37 -0.31 -16.76
CA ARG A 50 4.09 0.06 -17.39
C ARG A 50 3.73 1.53 -17.11
N PRO A 51 4.58 2.50 -17.50
CA PRO A 51 4.23 3.91 -17.35
C PRO A 51 2.98 4.23 -18.18
N GLY A 52 2.04 4.98 -17.59
CA GLY A 52 0.78 5.37 -18.22
C GLY A 52 -0.31 4.30 -18.18
N SER A 53 -0.14 3.23 -17.39
CA SER A 53 -1.19 2.24 -17.16
C SER A 53 -2.43 2.90 -16.53
N VAL A 54 -3.62 2.42 -16.90
CA VAL A 54 -4.88 3.01 -16.41
C VAL A 54 -5.03 2.86 -14.90
N ILE A 55 -4.44 1.81 -14.32
CA ILE A 55 -4.48 1.53 -12.87
C ILE A 55 -3.38 2.26 -12.08
N GLU A 56 -2.48 2.99 -12.74
CA GLU A 56 -1.33 3.62 -12.10
C GLU A 56 -1.72 4.54 -10.91
N PRO A 57 -2.78 5.39 -11.00
CA PRO A 57 -3.22 6.19 -9.85
C PRO A 57 -3.66 5.35 -8.64
N ASP A 58 -4.34 4.23 -8.88
CA ASP A 58 -4.82 3.34 -7.82
C ASP A 58 -3.63 2.60 -7.16
N LEU A 59 -2.64 2.19 -7.96
CA LEU A 59 -1.40 1.61 -7.44
C LEU A 59 -0.63 2.61 -6.57
N HIS A 60 -0.60 3.89 -6.93
CA HIS A 60 0.00 4.92 -6.08
C HIS A 60 -0.75 5.09 -4.75
N PHE A 61 -2.09 5.00 -4.73
CA PHE A 61 -2.84 4.98 -3.47
C PHE A 61 -2.51 3.75 -2.61
N LEU A 62 -2.45 2.56 -3.21
CA LEU A 62 -2.16 1.32 -2.49
C LEU A 62 -0.71 1.30 -1.95
N MET A 63 0.27 1.74 -2.73
CA MET A 63 1.65 1.90 -2.26
C MET A 63 1.76 2.92 -1.12
N ALA A 64 0.99 4.01 -1.18
CA ALA A 64 0.97 5.00 -0.11
C ALA A 64 0.42 4.40 1.21
N GLN A 65 -0.67 3.63 1.12
CA GLN A 65 -1.23 2.90 2.26
C GLN A 65 -0.23 1.87 2.81
N ALA A 66 0.46 1.12 1.94
CA ALA A 66 1.46 0.13 2.34
C ALA A 66 2.66 0.75 3.06
N TYR A 67 3.16 1.90 2.61
CA TYR A 67 4.15 2.66 3.38
C TYR A 67 3.56 3.21 4.69
N GLY A 68 2.27 3.56 4.69
CA GLY A 68 1.52 3.96 5.88
C GLY A 68 1.50 2.88 6.97
N ASP A 69 1.36 1.60 6.61
CA ASP A 69 1.38 0.49 7.56
C ASP A 69 2.68 0.44 8.35
N ILE A 70 3.83 0.68 7.71
CA ILE A 70 5.14 0.75 8.40
C ILE A 70 5.13 1.88 9.45
N VAL A 71 4.54 3.03 9.12
CA VAL A 71 4.44 4.18 10.04
C VAL A 71 3.49 3.87 11.20
N HIS A 72 2.34 3.25 10.92
CA HIS A 72 1.36 2.86 11.92
C HIS A 72 1.95 1.84 12.90
N LEU A 73 2.60 0.80 12.37
CA LEU A 73 3.26 -0.23 13.16
C LEU A 73 4.42 0.33 14.01
N ALA A 74 5.18 1.29 13.48
CA ALA A 74 6.22 1.99 14.21
C ALA A 74 5.68 2.87 15.36
N ALA A 75 4.40 3.25 15.34
CA ALA A 75 3.76 3.96 16.45
C ALA A 75 3.40 3.02 17.61
N GLY A 76 3.34 1.70 17.37
CA GLY A 76 3.09 0.68 18.39
C GLY A 76 1.62 0.31 18.57
N ASP A 77 0.73 0.73 17.67
CA ASP A 77 -0.73 0.60 17.83
C ASP A 77 -1.26 -0.86 17.68
N GLU A 78 -0.47 -1.83 17.22
CA GLU A 78 -0.91 -3.23 17.00
C GLU A 78 -0.07 -4.29 17.72
N TYR A 79 1.26 -4.27 17.55
CA TYR A 79 2.17 -5.23 18.20
C TYR A 79 2.85 -4.67 19.47
N GLY A 80 2.40 -3.51 19.94
CA GLY A 80 3.02 -2.79 21.05
C GLY A 80 4.50 -2.51 20.81
N GLU A 81 5.31 -2.65 21.87
CA GLU A 81 6.73 -2.31 21.84
C GLU A 81 7.54 -3.20 20.86
N SER A 82 7.09 -4.43 20.61
CA SER A 82 7.78 -5.37 19.72
C SER A 82 7.68 -4.96 18.24
N GLY A 83 6.50 -4.53 17.79
CA GLY A 83 6.33 -3.95 16.45
C GLY A 83 7.03 -2.61 16.33
N ARG A 84 6.87 -1.74 17.35
CA ARG A 84 7.56 -0.46 17.39
C ARG A 84 9.06 -0.62 17.18
N ALA A 85 9.73 -1.47 17.95
CA ALA A 85 11.17 -1.69 17.84
C ALA A 85 11.58 -2.19 16.44
N LYS A 86 10.75 -3.01 15.80
CA LYS A 86 11.01 -3.54 14.45
C LYS A 86 10.92 -2.47 13.37
N TYR A 87 9.88 -1.63 13.38
CA TYR A 87 9.58 -0.72 12.26
C TYR A 87 10.03 0.74 12.47
N GLN A 88 10.36 1.14 13.71
CA GLN A 88 10.83 2.49 13.99
C GLN A 88 12.00 2.93 13.07
N PRO A 89 13.01 2.08 12.79
CA PRO A 89 14.12 2.48 11.91
C PRO A 89 13.68 2.90 10.50
N GLU A 90 12.58 2.35 9.99
CA GLU A 90 12.06 2.61 8.64
C GLU A 90 11.01 3.73 8.61
N ALA A 91 10.47 4.13 9.77
CA ALA A 91 9.27 4.97 9.87
C ALA A 91 9.41 6.34 9.18
N ALA A 92 10.56 7.00 9.35
CA ALA A 92 10.79 8.32 8.76
C ALA A 92 10.84 8.25 7.23
N SER A 93 11.55 7.26 6.68
CA SER A 93 11.60 7.04 5.23
C SER A 93 10.24 6.60 4.68
N ALA A 94 9.54 5.69 5.37
CA ALA A 94 8.22 5.21 4.97
C ALA A 94 7.20 6.35 4.93
N ARG A 95 7.20 7.25 5.92
CA ARG A 95 6.34 8.44 5.92
C ARG A 95 6.58 9.32 4.71
N THR A 96 7.85 9.62 4.39
CA THR A 96 8.20 10.42 3.22
C THR A 96 7.70 9.76 1.93
N ARG A 97 7.93 8.46 1.79
CA ARG A 97 7.46 7.68 0.63
C ARG A 97 5.93 7.65 0.53
N ALA A 98 5.22 7.42 1.63
CA ALA A 98 3.75 7.45 1.65
C ALA A 98 3.20 8.80 1.16
N ILE A 99 3.77 9.91 1.64
CA ILE A 99 3.38 11.26 1.21
C ILE A 99 3.69 11.48 -0.29
N GLU A 100 4.84 11.03 -0.78
CA GLU A 100 5.18 11.09 -2.21
C GLU A 100 4.15 10.34 -3.06
N GLN A 101 3.83 9.10 -2.67
CA GLN A 101 2.87 8.26 -3.40
C GLN A 101 1.46 8.87 -3.39
N PHE A 102 0.99 9.38 -2.25
CA PHE A 102 -0.29 10.08 -2.19
C PHE A 102 -0.32 11.33 -3.08
N ARG A 103 0.76 12.13 -3.11
CA ARG A 103 0.83 13.31 -3.98
C ARG A 103 0.67 12.95 -5.46
N ILE A 104 1.31 11.87 -5.91
CA ILE A 104 1.17 11.38 -7.28
C ILE A 104 -0.27 10.95 -7.54
N ALA A 105 -0.85 10.12 -6.67
CA ALA A 105 -2.20 9.61 -6.82
C ALA A 105 -3.26 10.73 -6.86
N PHE A 106 -3.20 11.70 -5.94
CA PHE A 106 -4.09 12.86 -5.94
C PHE A 106 -3.90 13.76 -7.17
N GLY A 107 -2.69 13.83 -7.75
CA GLY A 107 -2.46 14.59 -8.98
C GLY A 107 -3.30 14.12 -10.17
N SER A 108 -3.59 12.82 -10.27
CA SER A 108 -4.25 12.20 -11.42
C SER A 108 -5.68 11.71 -11.15
N ALA A 109 -6.06 11.45 -9.90
CA ALA A 109 -7.34 10.86 -9.53
C ALA A 109 -8.08 11.64 -8.43
N ASN A 110 -8.07 12.98 -8.52
CA ASN A 110 -8.84 13.81 -7.61
C ASN A 110 -10.35 13.49 -7.68
N ASN A 111 -11.00 13.32 -6.53
CA ASN A 111 -12.43 13.04 -6.34
C ASN A 111 -12.93 11.60 -6.61
N THR A 112 -12.05 10.61 -6.79
CA THR A 112 -12.48 9.19 -6.75
C THR A 112 -12.91 8.79 -5.33
N ARG A 113 -13.62 7.66 -5.19
CA ARG A 113 -13.95 7.10 -3.87
C ARG A 113 -12.69 6.83 -3.05
N GLN A 114 -11.70 6.21 -3.68
CA GLN A 114 -10.42 5.87 -3.06
C GLN A 114 -9.65 7.11 -2.60
N ALA A 115 -9.65 8.18 -3.39
CA ALA A 115 -9.07 9.47 -2.99
C ALA A 115 -9.74 10.05 -1.74
N ARG A 116 -11.08 9.99 -1.64
CA ARG A 116 -11.82 10.45 -0.46
C ARG A 116 -11.52 9.60 0.78
N GLU A 117 -11.43 8.29 0.62
CA GLU A 117 -11.11 7.36 1.71
C GLU A 117 -9.67 7.51 2.20
N ALA A 118 -8.72 7.78 1.31
CA ALA A 118 -7.31 7.95 1.63
C ALA A 118 -6.96 9.34 2.21
N TRP A 119 -7.81 10.35 1.96
CA TRP A 119 -7.52 11.74 2.33
C TRP A 119 -7.23 11.97 3.82
N PRO A 120 -7.97 11.38 4.78
CA PRO A 120 -7.66 11.54 6.20
C PRO A 120 -6.27 11.04 6.56
N ASP A 121 -5.87 9.86 6.08
CA ASP A 121 -4.56 9.27 6.38
C ASP A 121 -3.41 10.04 5.72
N ALA A 122 -3.63 10.55 4.51
CA ALA A 122 -2.68 11.45 3.85
C ALA A 122 -2.43 12.72 4.69
N TRP A 123 -3.48 13.34 5.24
CA TRP A 123 -3.34 14.50 6.13
C TRP A 123 -2.62 14.18 7.43
N ARG A 124 -2.96 13.05 8.06
CA ARG A 124 -2.30 12.59 9.29
C ARG A 124 -0.80 12.44 9.06
N LEU A 125 -0.42 11.75 7.98
CA LEU A 125 0.97 11.61 7.59
C LEU A 125 1.63 12.97 7.41
N VAL A 126 1.05 13.92 6.67
CA VAL A 126 1.60 15.28 6.52
C VAL A 126 1.76 15.99 7.87
N ALA A 127 0.83 15.82 8.80
CA ALA A 127 0.87 16.37 10.16
C ALA A 127 1.87 15.66 11.09
N GLY A 128 2.51 14.57 10.66
CA GLY A 128 3.44 13.80 11.48
C GLY A 128 2.77 12.77 12.39
N LEU A 129 1.47 12.52 12.16
CA LEU A 129 0.69 11.51 12.86
C LEU A 129 0.70 10.20 12.05
N PRO A 130 0.65 9.03 12.71
CA PRO A 130 0.48 7.77 12.01
C PRO A 130 -0.90 7.71 11.34
N PRO A 131 -1.08 6.92 10.26
CA PRO A 131 -2.39 6.60 9.71
C PRO A 131 -3.34 6.03 10.77
N SER A 132 -4.64 6.06 10.49
CA SER A 132 -5.68 5.62 11.43
C SER A 132 -5.79 4.10 11.58
N LYS A 133 -5.26 3.34 10.63
CA LYS A 133 -5.31 1.88 10.58
C LYS A 133 -4.19 1.32 9.70
N THR A 134 -3.96 0.02 9.78
CA THR A 134 -3.24 -0.73 8.75
C THR A 134 -4.17 -1.20 7.63
N HIS A 135 -3.58 -1.50 6.47
CA HIS A 135 -4.29 -1.92 5.25
C HIS A 135 -3.91 -3.32 4.78
N PHE A 136 -2.64 -3.71 4.91
CA PHE A 136 -2.10 -4.96 4.39
C PHE A 136 -1.43 -5.82 5.47
N LEU A 137 -1.85 -5.63 6.72
CA LEU A 137 -1.48 -6.52 7.81
C LEU A 137 -2.51 -7.64 7.96
N CYS A 138 -2.02 -8.85 8.17
CA CYS A 138 -2.84 -10.02 8.46
C CYS A 138 -2.71 -10.37 9.95
N PHE A 139 -3.84 -10.63 10.62
CA PHE A 139 -3.89 -11.07 12.01
C PHE A 139 -4.27 -12.55 12.10
N TYR A 140 -3.52 -13.31 12.90
CA TYR A 140 -3.94 -14.66 13.26
C TYR A 140 -5.15 -14.56 14.20
N ASP A 141 -6.24 -15.25 13.85
CA ASP A 141 -7.32 -15.57 14.80
C ASP A 141 -6.83 -16.56 15.87
#